data_AF-A0A534CTL2-F1
#
_entry.id   AF-A0A534CTL2-F1
#
_cell.length_a   1.000
_cell.length_b   1.000
_cell.length_c   1.000
_cell.angle_alpha   90.00
_cell.angle_beta   90.00
_cell.angle_gamma   90.00
#
_symmetry.space_group_name_H-M   'P 1'
#
loop_
_entity.id
_entity.type
_entity.pdbx_description
1 polymer ?
#
loop_
_entity_poly.entity_id
_entity_poly.type
_entity_poly.pdbx_seq_one_letter_code
_entity_poly.pdbx_strand_id
1 'polypeptide(L)'
;MHEAWNYVGYTSRKLGNYEAALAAYERALALKPGYPEALEYRGEAFLALNRIPDAQQAYLDLFATNRGLADKLLAAIKSWVATQRAAASGADPATVEELDKWVQERAQIASQTAALTREGSAASWH
;
A
#
# COMPACT_ATOMS: atom_id res chain seq x y z
N MET A 1 7.57 21.11 -8.98
CA MET A 1 8.26 19.82 -8.85
C MET A 1 7.45 18.93 -7.91
N HIS A 2 7.04 17.75 -8.35
CA HIS A 2 6.24 16.81 -7.55
C HIS A 2 7.09 16.13 -6.47
N GLU A 3 8.38 15.95 -6.75
CA GLU A 3 9.41 15.37 -5.89
C GLU A 3 9.57 16.16 -4.59
N ALA A 4 9.56 17.49 -4.66
CA ALA A 4 9.67 18.35 -3.48
C ALA A 4 8.50 18.13 -2.50
N TRP A 5 7.27 18.04 -3.04
CA TRP A 5 6.08 17.73 -2.24
C TRP A 5 6.12 16.31 -1.69
N ASN A 6 6.65 15.34 -2.44
CA ASN A 6 6.86 13.99 -1.94
C ASN A 6 7.85 13.95 -0.76
N TYR A 7 8.96 14.70 -0.84
CA TYR A 7 9.91 14.80 0.27
C TYR A 7 9.30 15.48 1.50
N VAL A 8 8.50 16.53 1.33
CA VAL A 8 7.75 17.16 2.44
C VAL A 8 6.78 16.16 3.08
N GLY A 9 6.09 15.36 2.27
CA GLY A 9 5.22 14.31 2.79
C GLY A 9 6.01 13.25 3.56
N TYR A 10 7.13 12.79 3.00
CA TYR A 10 8.01 11.81 3.61
C TYR A 10 8.55 12.28 4.97
N THR A 11 9.05 13.51 5.05
CA THR A 11 9.54 14.07 6.32
C THR A 11 8.42 14.24 7.33
N SER A 12 7.25 14.73 6.91
CA SER A 12 6.08 14.89 7.79
C SER A 12 5.62 13.54 8.36
N ARG A 13 5.56 12.49 7.53
CA ARG A 13 5.22 11.13 7.94
C ARG A 13 6.21 10.56 8.95
N LYS A 14 7.52 10.77 8.71
CA LYS A 14 8.57 10.35 9.65
C LYS A 14 8.47 11.04 11.00
N LEU A 15 7.92 12.25 11.04
CA LEU A 15 7.63 13.00 12.27
C LEU A 15 6.28 12.63 12.92
N GLY A 16 5.51 11.70 12.34
CA GLY A 16 4.18 11.31 12.84
C GLY A 16 3.06 12.28 12.45
N ASN A 17 3.36 13.31 11.65
CA ASN A 17 2.38 14.29 11.18
C ASN A 17 1.65 13.76 9.94
N TYR A 18 0.86 12.71 10.11
CA TYR A 18 0.27 11.96 8.99
C TYR A 18 -0.68 12.79 8.13
N GLU A 19 -1.51 13.66 8.72
CA GLU A 19 -2.40 14.54 7.94
C GLU A 19 -1.63 15.54 7.07
N ALA A 20 -0.55 16.12 7.61
CA ALA A 20 0.33 16.99 6.84
C ALA A 20 1.05 16.21 5.73
N ALA A 21 1.43 14.95 6.01
CA ALA A 21 2.01 14.08 5.01
C ALA A 21 1.04 13.81 3.86
N LEU A 22 -0.22 13.48 4.15
CA LEU A 22 -1.27 13.27 3.15
C LEU A 22 -1.47 14.50 2.27
N ALA A 23 -1.58 15.69 2.87
CA ALA A 23 -1.73 16.94 2.13
C ALA A 23 -0.53 17.27 1.21
N ALA A 24 0.67 16.79 1.55
CA ALA A 24 1.85 16.94 0.72
C ALA A 24 1.87 15.90 -0.42
N TYR A 25 1.53 14.64 -0.14
CA TYR A 25 1.40 13.60 -1.18
C TYR A 25 0.30 13.93 -2.19
N GLU A 26 -0.82 14.50 -1.75
CA GLU A 26 -1.88 14.95 -2.64
C GLU A 26 -1.40 16.05 -3.60
N ARG A 27 -0.58 16.99 -3.13
CA ARG A 27 0.06 17.99 -4.00
C ARG A 27 1.05 17.36 -4.97
N ALA A 28 1.82 16.36 -4.55
CA ALA A 28 2.71 15.62 -5.43
C ALA A 28 1.91 14.91 -6.55
N LEU A 29 0.80 14.26 -6.20
CA LEU A 29 -0.07 13.53 -7.12
C LEU A 29 -0.88 14.47 -8.04
N ALA A 30 -1.25 15.66 -7.57
CA ALA A 30 -1.87 16.68 -8.42
C ALA A 30 -0.91 17.19 -9.51
N LEU A 31 0.40 17.26 -9.20
CA LEU A 31 1.43 17.67 -10.16
C LEU A 31 1.87 16.53 -11.09
N LYS A 32 1.89 15.29 -10.58
CA LYS A 32 2.18 14.08 -11.35
C LYS A 32 1.23 12.96 -10.92
N PRO A 33 0.10 12.81 -11.62
CA PRO A 33 -0.81 11.70 -11.39
C PRO A 33 -0.08 10.37 -11.51
N GLY A 34 -0.37 9.45 -10.59
CA GLY A 34 0.26 8.12 -10.60
C GLY A 34 1.73 8.08 -10.17
N TYR A 35 2.26 9.12 -9.50
CA TYR A 35 3.63 9.09 -8.98
C TYR A 35 3.78 7.98 -7.92
N PRO A 36 4.52 6.89 -8.21
CA PRO A 36 4.42 5.67 -7.41
C PRO A 36 4.87 5.82 -5.95
N GLU A 37 5.96 6.54 -5.69
CA GLU A 37 6.47 6.76 -4.33
C GLU A 37 5.48 7.56 -3.47
N ALA A 38 4.79 8.54 -4.06
CA ALA A 38 3.77 9.29 -3.34
C ALA A 38 2.54 8.42 -3.03
N LEU A 39 2.15 7.50 -3.92
CA LEU A 39 1.06 6.55 -3.66
C LEU A 39 1.44 5.56 -2.53
N GLU A 40 2.66 5.02 -2.55
CA GLU A 40 3.17 4.11 -1.52
C GLU A 40 3.13 4.78 -0.14
N TYR A 41 3.73 5.96 -0.03
CA TYR A 41 3.81 6.64 1.25
C TYR A 41 2.47 7.19 1.73
N ARG A 42 1.57 7.58 0.82
CA ARG A 42 0.19 7.94 1.16
C ARG A 42 -0.56 6.75 1.74
N GLY A 43 -0.40 5.56 1.14
CA GLY A 43 -0.94 4.30 1.68
C GLY A 43 -0.46 4.00 3.10
N GLU A 44 0.85 4.11 3.36
CA GLU A 44 1.39 3.95 4.71
C GLU A 44 0.85 4.99 5.71
N ALA A 45 0.69 6.25 5.29
CA ALA A 45 0.11 7.29 6.13
C ALA A 45 -1.37 7.02 6.45
N PHE A 46 -2.14 6.48 5.50
CA PHE A 46 -3.52 6.07 5.76
C PHE A 46 -3.61 4.94 6.79
N LEU A 47 -2.72 3.94 6.74
CA LEU A 47 -2.66 2.88 7.77
C LEU A 47 -2.39 3.45 9.16
N ALA A 48 -1.47 4.40 9.27
CA ALA A 48 -1.15 5.05 10.54
C ALA A 48 -2.34 5.84 11.12
N LEU A 49 -3.25 6.30 10.26
CA LEU A 49 -4.49 6.99 10.63
C LEU A 49 -5.70 6.04 10.74
N ASN A 50 -5.51 4.72 10.63
CA ASN A 50 -6.58 3.70 10.55
C ASN A 50 -7.60 3.93 9.42
N ARG A 51 -7.20 4.64 8.36
CA ARG A 51 -8.02 4.88 7.17
C ARG A 51 -7.87 3.73 6.18
N ILE A 52 -8.39 2.57 6.56
CA ILE A 52 -8.17 1.30 5.84
C ILE A 52 -8.66 1.31 4.39
N PRO A 53 -9.87 1.81 4.06
CA PRO A 53 -10.33 1.85 2.67
C PRO A 53 -9.40 2.66 1.75
N ASP A 54 -8.87 3.77 2.26
CA ASP A 54 -7.95 4.62 1.49
C ASP A 54 -6.59 3.93 1.26
N ALA A 55 -6.09 3.17 2.24
CA ALA A 55 -4.88 2.37 2.09
C ALA A 55 -5.05 1.23 1.07
N GLN A 56 -6.22 0.57 1.05
CA GLN A 56 -6.54 -0.44 0.04
C GLN A 56 -6.60 0.17 -1.36
N GLN A 57 -7.19 1.36 -1.51
CA GLN A 57 -7.22 2.04 -2.80
C GLN A 57 -5.81 2.40 -3.29
N ALA A 58 -4.94 2.92 -2.41
CA ALA A 58 -3.55 3.21 -2.76
C ALA A 58 -2.79 1.96 -3.23
N TYR A 59 -3.06 0.79 -2.62
CA TYR A 59 -2.52 -0.49 -3.09
C TYR A 59 -3.03 -0.85 -4.49
N LEU A 60 -4.33 -0.69 -4.76
CA LEU A 60 -4.90 -1.00 -6.08
C LEU A 60 -4.30 -0.10 -7.17
N ASP A 61 -4.16 1.19 -6.89
CA ASP A 61 -3.54 2.16 -7.80
C ASP A 61 -2.09 1.75 -8.11
N LEU A 62 -1.31 1.37 -7.08
CA LEU A 62 0.05 0.88 -7.25
C LEU A 62 0.12 -0.46 -7.97
N PHE A 63 -0.79 -1.38 -7.69
CA PHE A 63 -0.76 -2.72 -8.30
C PHE A 63 -0.95 -2.66 -9.82
N ALA A 64 -1.68 -1.65 -10.31
CA ALA A 64 -1.85 -1.41 -11.72
C ALA A 64 -0.58 -0.87 -12.40
N THR A 65 0.24 -0.09 -11.70
CA THR A 65 1.33 0.69 -12.33
C THR A 65 2.74 0.30 -11.89
N ASN A 66 2.91 -0.19 -10.66
CA ASN A 66 4.19 -0.54 -10.05
C ASN A 66 4.03 -1.67 -9.02
N ARG A 67 4.18 -2.91 -9.48
CA ARG A 67 4.05 -4.12 -8.65
C ARG A 67 5.03 -4.17 -7.47
N GLY A 68 6.26 -3.71 -7.64
CA GLY A 68 7.26 -3.74 -6.57
C GLY A 68 6.89 -2.86 -5.38
N LEU A 69 6.34 -1.66 -5.64
CA LEU A 69 5.84 -0.80 -4.56
C LEU A 69 4.50 -1.27 -4.00
N ALA A 70 3.65 -1.87 -4.83
CA ALA A 70 2.42 -2.51 -4.36
C ALA A 70 2.73 -3.63 -3.34
N ASP A 71 3.74 -4.46 -3.60
CA ASP A 71 4.16 -5.52 -2.69
C ASP A 71 4.70 -4.97 -1.36
N LYS A 72 5.46 -3.87 -1.41
CA LYS A 72 5.90 -3.17 -0.20
C LYS A 72 4.72 -2.66 0.63
N LEU A 73 3.76 -2.00 -0.01
CA LEU A 73 2.57 -1.51 0.67
C LEU A 73 1.74 -2.68 1.24
N LEU A 74 1.61 -3.79 0.51
CA LEU A 74 0.94 -4.99 1.02
C LEU A 74 1.64 -5.59 2.25
N ALA A 75 2.96 -5.56 2.29
CA ALA A 75 3.73 -5.96 3.47
C ALA A 75 3.49 -5.00 4.66
N ALA A 76 3.38 -3.70 4.42
CA ALA A 76 3.01 -2.74 5.46
C ALA A 76 1.60 -2.98 6.00
N ILE A 77 0.62 -3.28 5.13
CA ILE A 77 -0.75 -3.64 5.52
C ILE A 77 -0.74 -4.91 6.40
N LYS A 78 0.01 -5.95 6.00
CA LYS A 78 0.20 -7.18 6.80
C LYS A 78 0.77 -6.88 8.18
N SER A 79 1.79 -6.03 8.24
CA SER A 79 2.40 -5.62 9.51
C SER A 79 1.41 -4.89 10.40
N TRP A 80 0.61 -3.97 9.84
CA TRP A 80 -0.42 -3.25 10.58
C TRP A 80 -1.45 -4.22 11.17
N VAL A 81 -1.94 -5.20 10.39
CA VAL A 81 -2.88 -6.23 10.87
C VAL A 81 -2.29 -6.99 12.06
N ALA A 82 -1.03 -7.42 11.96
CA ALA A 82 -0.36 -8.13 13.05
C ALA A 82 -0.21 -7.26 14.31
N THR A 83 0.15 -5.99 14.14
CA THR A 83 0.24 -5.02 15.26
C THR A 83 -1.11 -4.82 15.93
N GLN A 84 -2.18 -4.64 15.16
CA GLN A 84 -3.52 -4.40 15.73
C GLN A 84 -4.09 -5.63 16.42
N ARG A 85 -3.82 -6.85 15.91
CA ARG A 85 -4.18 -8.10 16.62
C ARG A 85 -3.48 -8.25 17.97
N ALA A 86 -2.24 -7.76 18.08
CA ALA A 86 -1.47 -7.81 19.32
C ALA A 86 -1.84 -6.67 20.30
N ALA A 87 -2.46 -5.59 19.82
CA ALA A 87 -2.80 -4.44 20.64
C ALA A 87 -4.10 -4.67 21.43
N ALA A 88 -4.06 -4.47 22.75
CA ALA A 88 -5.24 -4.61 23.62
C ALA A 88 -6.35 -3.56 23.36
N SER A 89 -6.02 -2.48 22.64
CA SER A 89 -6.93 -1.36 22.31
C SER A 89 -6.69 -0.86 20.87
N GLY A 90 -6.40 -1.78 19.94
CA GLY A 90 -6.20 -1.49 18.53
C GLY A 90 -7.49 -1.10 17.78
N ALA A 91 -7.41 -1.05 16.45
CA ALA A 91 -8.59 -0.91 15.59
C ALA A 91 -9.63 -2.01 15.87
N ASP A 92 -10.89 -1.76 15.49
CA ASP A 92 -11.99 -2.72 15.62
C ASP A 92 -11.58 -4.10 15.09
N PRO A 93 -11.67 -5.19 15.90
CA PRO A 93 -11.35 -6.54 15.47
C PRO A 93 -12.03 -6.97 14.17
N ALA A 94 -13.25 -6.49 13.89
CA ALA A 94 -13.93 -6.78 12.64
C ALA A 94 -13.21 -6.16 11.43
N THR A 95 -12.76 -4.90 11.53
CA THR A 95 -11.97 -4.22 10.50
C THR A 95 -10.63 -4.93 10.28
N VAL A 96 -9.97 -5.36 11.37
CA VAL A 96 -8.69 -6.07 11.30
C VAL A 96 -8.84 -7.41 10.57
N GLU A 97 -9.91 -8.14 10.86
CA GLU A 97 -10.20 -9.43 10.24
C GLU A 97 -10.60 -9.30 8.76
N GLU A 98 -11.42 -8.30 8.42
CA GLU A 98 -11.78 -7.99 7.03
C GLU A 98 -10.55 -7.64 6.21
N LEU A 99 -9.67 -6.80 6.75
CA LEU A 99 -8.43 -6.42 6.08
C LEU A 99 -7.48 -7.61 5.91
N ASP A 100 -7.36 -8.50 6.91
CA ASP A 100 -6.55 -9.70 6.78
C ASP A 100 -7.04 -10.60 5.65
N LYS A 101 -8.36 -10.86 5.58
CA LYS A 101 -8.96 -11.64 4.48
C LYS A 101 -8.64 -11.02 3.13
N TRP A 102 -8.85 -9.72 2.99
CA TRP A 102 -8.53 -8.99 1.76
C TRP A 102 -7.05 -9.14 1.36
N VAL A 103 -6.13 -9.07 2.32
CA VAL A 103 -4.70 -9.28 2.08
C VAL A 103 -4.39 -10.70 1.61
N GLN A 104 -5.00 -11.72 2.24
CA GLN A 104 -4.79 -13.12 1.85
C GLN A 104 -5.28 -13.39 0.42
N GLU A 105 -6.46 -12.88 0.06
CA GLU A 105 -6.99 -13.00 -1.30
C GLU A 105 -6.05 -12.38 -2.34
N ARG A 106 -5.52 -11.18 -2.08
CA ARG A 106 -4.61 -10.50 -3.01
C ARG A 106 -3.25 -11.21 -3.11
N ALA A 107 -2.76 -11.78 -2.02
CA ALA A 107 -1.55 -12.60 -2.05
C ALA A 107 -1.74 -13.88 -2.89
N GLN A 108 -2.92 -14.51 -2.82
CA GLN A 108 -3.26 -15.67 -3.65
C GLN A 108 -3.38 -15.32 -5.13
N ILE A 109 -4.05 -14.21 -5.48
CA ILE A 109 -4.17 -13.76 -6.87
C ILE A 109 -2.79 -13.45 -7.47
N ALA A 110 -1.93 -12.78 -6.71
CA ALA A 110 -0.58 -12.46 -7.14
C ALA A 110 0.27 -13.74 -7.38
N SER A 111 0.17 -14.75 -6.50
CA SER A 111 0.91 -16.00 -6.64
C SER A 111 0.42 -16.85 -7.83
N GLN A 112 -0.89 -16.92 -8.04
CA GLN A 112 -1.49 -17.61 -9.19
C GLN A 112 -1.06 -16.99 -10.53
N THR A 113 -1.06 -15.65 -10.61
CA THR A 113 -0.62 -14.94 -11.82
C THR A 113 0.87 -15.21 -12.12
N ALA A 114 1.71 -15.26 -11.08
CA ALA A 114 3.13 -15.56 -11.22
C ALA A 114 3.39 -17.01 -11.66
N ALA A 115 2.61 -17.98 -11.16
CA ALA A 115 2.71 -19.39 -11.54
C ALA A 115 2.38 -19.60 -13.03
N LEU A 116 1.28 -19.01 -13.51
CA LEU A 116 0.85 -19.10 -14.92
C LEU A 116 1.90 -18.51 -15.89
N THR A 117 2.53 -17.40 -15.50
CA THR A 117 3.58 -16.77 -16.31
C THR A 117 4.83 -17.65 -16.42
N ARG A 118 5.19 -18.34 -15.33
CA ARG A 118 6.35 -19.25 -15.29
C ARG A 118 6.14 -20.49 -16.14
N GLU A 119 4.97 -21.11 -16.07
CA GLU A 119 4.63 -22.31 -16.85
C GLU A 119 4.55 -22.01 -18.36
N GLY A 120 3.97 -20.87 -18.76
CA GLY A 120 3.94 -20.44 -20.16
C GLY A 120 5.33 -20.20 -20.76
N SER A 121 6.30 -19.74 -19.96
CA SER A 121 7.69 -19.54 -20.40
C SER A 121 8.50 -20.83 -20.53
N ALA A 122 8.11 -21.89 -19.81
CA ALA A 122 8.74 -23.20 -19.90
C ALA A 122 8.24 -24.03 -21.09
N ALA A 123 7.04 -23.73 -21.59
CA ALA A 123 6.39 -24.46 -22.69
C ALA A 123 6.81 -24.01 -24.10
N SER A 124 7.65 -22.96 -24.24
CA SER A 124 8.04 -22.38 -25.54
C SER A 124 9.36 -22.89 -26.13
N TRP A 125 9.85 -24.06 -25.71
CA TRP A 125 11.07 -24.67 -26.25
C TRP A 125 10.87 -26.15 -26.57
N HIS A 126 10.12 -26.46 -27.64
CA HIS A 126 10.19 -27.76 -28.33
C HIS A 126 9.84 -27.60 -29.81
#